data_AF-A0A932WPL2-F1
#
_entry.id   AF-A0A932WPL2-F1
#
_cell.length_a   1.000
_cell.length_b   1.000
_cell.length_c   1.000
_cell.angle_alpha   90.00
_cell.angle_beta   90.00
_cell.angle_gamma   90.00
#
_symmetry.space_group_name_H-M   'P 1'
#
loop_
_entity.id
_entity.type
_entity.pdbx_description
1 polymer ?
#
loop_
_entity_poly.entity_id
_entity_poly.type
_entity_poly.pdbx_seq_one_letter_code
_entity_poly.pdbx_strand_id
1 'polypeptide(L)'
;MNEREVHLNVGGSHEAAREVDPQTPFRILVCGDFSGRGNRGLKRTDRELSALKPVSIDRDNFEEALAQHDVRLERLFSGSDGAPVSVDVKEFDDFHPDRLFDRVEIFESLRGLRRRLLNRGTFDQAADEVRGWTAAPPQAPAQPPPAPAAANALENLFEDTGLVPREAGPEWNRFIRDTVSSYVVPGADPRQDEYVACVDAAISQSMRAILHDPDFQRVEAAWRGVSLLVHRLETDSSLQLFLLDLSRHELAAGLAGDDVSDSALYKLIVEKTVGTPGAKPWSALVGNFVFGPSDADAQLLGRLAKLAADAGAPWLAAAHGSIVGCPDPRQTPEFDDWQAPAAAWQERCACHMVRGRARSSPSNSTSWRATDATKTCCGATAGF
;
A
#
# COMPACT_ATOMS: atom_id res chain seq x y z
N MET A 1 28.45 30.11 -3.19
CA MET A 1 27.57 28.97 -2.86
C MET A 1 28.20 28.31 -1.66
N ASN A 2 27.79 28.69 -0.45
CA ASN A 2 28.31 28.06 0.77
C ASN A 2 27.38 26.90 1.11
N GLU A 3 27.86 25.68 0.90
CA GLU A 3 27.25 24.49 1.46
C GLU A 3 27.27 24.63 2.99
N ARG A 4 26.08 24.61 3.60
CA ARG A 4 25.92 24.55 5.05
C ARG A 4 25.86 23.09 5.43
N GLU A 5 26.98 22.53 5.87
CA GLU A 5 26.99 21.23 6.54
C GLU A 5 26.33 21.37 7.92
N VAL A 6 25.37 20.48 8.20
CA VAL A 6 24.69 20.38 9.49
C VAL A 6 25.26 19.17 10.21
N HIS A 7 26.13 19.41 11.20
CA HIS A 7 26.64 18.36 12.07
C HIS A 7 25.63 18.03 13.16
N LEU A 8 25.01 16.86 13.07
CA LEU A 8 24.14 16.29 14.10
C LEU A 8 25.01 15.58 15.14
N ASN A 9 25.15 16.18 16.33
CA ASN A 9 25.95 15.60 17.41
C ASN A 9 25.02 14.89 18.41
N VAL A 10 25.02 13.56 18.38
CA VAL A 10 24.34 12.70 19.37
C VAL A 10 25.34 12.48 20.51
N GLY A 11 25.00 12.92 21.72
CA GLY A 11 25.91 12.99 22.88
C GLY A 11 26.28 11.63 23.50
N GLY A 12 26.98 10.79 22.75
CA GLY A 12 27.77 9.68 23.25
C GLY A 12 29.25 9.91 22.93
N SER A 13 30.17 9.40 23.74
CA SER A 13 31.59 9.31 23.40
C SER A 13 31.72 8.66 22.02
N HIS A 14 32.11 9.43 21.00
CA HIS A 14 32.32 8.94 19.65
C HIS A 14 33.44 7.90 19.68
N GLU A 15 33.09 6.63 19.59
CA GLU A 15 34.00 5.65 19.03
C GLU A 15 34.35 6.15 17.62
N ALA A 16 35.64 6.22 17.30
CA ALA A 16 36.07 6.76 16.01
C ALA A 16 35.31 6.06 14.89
N ALA A 17 34.72 6.83 13.96
CA ALA A 17 34.01 6.28 12.82
C ALA A 17 34.91 5.24 12.15
N ARG A 18 34.42 3.99 12.07
CA ARG A 18 35.19 2.88 11.51
C ARG A 18 35.61 3.26 10.09
N GLU A 19 36.92 3.33 9.86
CA GLU A 19 37.47 3.60 8.54
C GLU A 19 37.10 2.42 7.64
N VAL A 20 36.19 2.66 6.71
CA VAL A 20 35.72 1.64 5.76
C VAL A 20 36.76 1.52 4.67
N ASP A 21 37.30 0.32 4.48
CA ASP A 21 38.18 0.02 3.35
C ASP A 21 37.47 0.43 2.05
N PRO A 22 38.08 1.28 1.20
CA PRO A 22 37.52 1.72 -0.08
C PRO A 22 37.10 0.57 -1.02
N GLN A 23 37.64 -0.64 -0.83
CA GLN A 23 37.26 -1.82 -1.61
C GLN A 23 36.02 -2.54 -1.06
N THR A 24 35.52 -2.15 0.10
CA THR A 24 34.28 -2.70 0.67
C THR A 24 33.09 -2.07 -0.04
N PRO A 25 32.22 -2.85 -0.70
CA PRO A 25 31.05 -2.29 -1.34
C PRO A 25 30.06 -1.77 -0.30
N PHE A 26 29.37 -0.70 -0.67
CA PHE A 26 28.24 -0.15 0.03
C PHE A 26 27.04 -1.08 -0.10
N ARG A 27 26.71 -1.82 0.96
CA ARG A 27 25.63 -2.80 0.98
C ARG A 27 24.42 -2.27 1.75
N ILE A 28 23.30 -2.13 1.07
CA ILE A 28 22.02 -1.71 1.67
C ILE A 28 21.13 -2.93 1.85
N LEU A 29 20.69 -3.19 3.08
CA LEU A 29 19.68 -4.21 3.37
C LEU A 29 18.32 -3.55 3.61
N VAL A 30 17.33 -3.87 2.77
CA VAL A 30 15.95 -3.39 2.91
C VAL A 30 15.09 -4.49 3.51
N CYS A 31 14.61 -4.27 4.73
CA CYS A 31 13.72 -5.17 5.46
C CYS A 31 12.27 -4.72 5.29
N GLY A 32 11.37 -5.63 4.92
CA GLY A 32 9.95 -5.30 4.76
C GLY A 32 9.10 -6.52 4.42
N ASP A 33 7.78 -6.37 4.49
CA ASP A 33 6.84 -7.43 4.08
C ASP A 33 6.62 -7.35 2.57
N PHE A 34 7.43 -8.07 1.81
CA PHE A 34 7.37 -8.06 0.34
C PHE A 34 6.42 -9.13 -0.20
N SER A 35 6.22 -10.22 0.56
CA SER A 35 5.42 -11.37 0.15
C SER A 35 3.97 -11.38 0.69
N GLY A 36 3.57 -10.36 1.47
CA GLY A 36 2.23 -10.25 2.05
C GLY A 36 2.00 -11.23 3.21
N ARG A 37 3.05 -11.60 3.94
CA ARG A 37 2.97 -12.58 5.03
C ARG A 37 2.19 -12.06 6.23
N GLY A 38 2.29 -10.77 6.52
CA GLY A 38 1.54 -10.11 7.58
C GLY A 38 0.04 -10.24 7.38
N ASN A 39 -0.44 -10.04 6.15
CA ASN A 39 -1.85 -10.24 5.77
C ASN A 39 -2.29 -11.69 6.00
N ARG A 40 -1.48 -12.67 5.59
CA ARG A 40 -1.78 -14.10 5.76
C ARG A 40 -1.63 -14.60 7.20
N GLY A 41 -1.09 -13.77 8.10
CA GLY A 41 -0.84 -14.13 9.50
C GLY A 41 0.26 -15.20 9.66
N LEU A 42 1.13 -15.34 8.66
CA LEU A 42 2.22 -16.31 8.68
C LEU A 42 3.32 -15.83 9.62
N LYS A 43 3.82 -16.74 10.47
CA LYS A 43 4.90 -16.46 11.42
C LYS A 43 6.00 -17.50 11.25
N ARG A 44 7.24 -17.04 11.11
CA ARG A 44 8.43 -17.88 11.16
C ARG A 44 8.88 -18.09 12.61
N THR A 45 9.42 -19.27 12.88
CA THR A 45 10.16 -19.59 14.11
C THR A 45 11.55 -18.93 14.08
N ASP A 46 12.21 -18.79 15.23
CA ASP A 46 13.57 -18.24 15.32
C ASP A 46 14.58 -18.97 14.44
N ARG A 47 14.43 -20.29 14.30
CA ARG A 47 15.26 -21.11 13.41
C ARG A 47 15.06 -20.73 11.95
N GLU A 48 13.83 -20.47 11.53
CA GLU A 48 13.53 -20.05 10.16
C GLU A 48 14.00 -18.60 9.91
N LEU A 49 13.82 -17.71 10.90
CA LEU A 49 14.28 -16.31 10.83
C LEU A 49 15.80 -16.21 10.68
N SER A 50 16.55 -16.97 11.48
CA SER A 50 18.01 -16.99 11.39
C SER A 50 18.52 -17.66 10.10
N ALA A 51 17.70 -18.51 9.46
CA ALA A 51 18.02 -19.16 8.20
C ALA A 51 17.63 -18.34 6.94
N LEU A 52 16.97 -17.19 7.12
CA LEU A 52 16.64 -16.30 6.01
C LEU A 52 17.89 -15.93 5.20
N LYS A 53 17.68 -15.69 3.91
CA LYS A 53 18.73 -15.25 3.00
C LYS A 53 18.28 -13.96 2.34
N PRO A 54 19.00 -12.85 2.56
CA PRO A 54 18.76 -11.63 1.80
C PRO A 54 18.91 -11.90 0.30
N VAL A 55 17.96 -11.44 -0.49
CA VAL A 55 17.95 -11.58 -1.96
C VAL A 55 18.61 -10.34 -2.55
N SER A 56 19.68 -10.52 -3.34
CA SER A 56 20.28 -9.40 -4.07
C SER A 56 19.29 -8.89 -5.11
N ILE A 57 19.18 -7.57 -5.25
CA ILE A 57 18.29 -6.97 -6.24
C ILE A 57 18.96 -5.79 -6.95
N ASP A 58 18.72 -5.68 -8.24
CA ASP A 58 19.17 -4.62 -9.15
C ASP A 58 18.11 -4.44 -10.25
N ARG A 59 18.45 -3.67 -11.29
CA ARG A 59 17.54 -3.40 -12.41
C ARG A 59 17.29 -4.64 -13.29
N ASP A 60 18.23 -5.56 -13.36
CA ASP A 60 18.19 -6.68 -14.30
C ASP A 60 17.46 -7.90 -13.71
N ASN A 61 17.50 -8.10 -12.39
CA ASN A 61 16.83 -9.21 -11.69
C ASN A 61 15.55 -8.82 -10.95
N PHE A 62 15.05 -7.59 -11.09
CA PHE A 62 13.88 -7.10 -10.34
C PHE A 62 12.65 -8.02 -10.45
N GLU A 63 12.27 -8.44 -11.66
CA GLU A 63 11.12 -9.33 -11.87
C GLU A 63 11.36 -10.74 -11.31
N GLU A 64 12.58 -11.27 -11.43
CA GLU A 64 12.92 -12.58 -10.85
C GLU A 64 12.86 -12.54 -9.32
N ALA A 65 13.38 -11.48 -8.71
CA ALA A 65 13.30 -11.26 -7.28
C ALA A 65 11.83 -11.15 -6.84
N LEU A 66 10.98 -10.41 -7.56
CA LEU A 66 9.56 -10.33 -7.27
C LEU A 66 8.87 -11.69 -7.33
N ALA A 67 9.08 -12.44 -8.41
CA ALA A 67 8.53 -13.79 -8.56
C ALA A 67 9.01 -14.75 -7.46
N GLN A 68 10.27 -14.65 -7.03
CA GLN A 68 10.84 -15.47 -5.95
C GLN A 68 10.12 -15.25 -4.60
N HIS A 69 9.56 -14.07 -4.36
CA HIS A 69 8.90 -13.74 -3.09
C HIS A 69 7.49 -14.36 -2.96
N ASP A 70 6.93 -14.97 -4.02
CA ASP A 70 5.59 -15.60 -4.02
C ASP A 70 4.54 -14.70 -3.34
N VAL A 71 4.39 -13.50 -3.90
CA VAL A 71 3.55 -12.44 -3.34
C VAL A 71 2.09 -12.87 -3.43
N ARG A 72 1.50 -13.16 -2.26
CA ARG A 72 0.10 -13.57 -2.14
C ARG A 72 -0.58 -12.81 -1.04
N LEU A 73 -1.73 -12.23 -1.38
CA LEU A 73 -2.64 -11.59 -0.46
C LEU A 73 -3.93 -12.38 -0.40
N GLU A 74 -4.39 -12.66 0.81
CA GLU A 74 -5.64 -13.37 1.09
C GLU A 74 -6.56 -12.47 1.91
N ARG A 75 -7.88 -12.71 1.83
CA ARG A 75 -8.86 -12.05 2.71
C ARG A 75 -8.88 -10.51 2.57
N LEU A 76 -8.68 -9.98 1.36
CA LEU A 76 -8.80 -8.54 1.10
C LEU A 76 -10.20 -8.04 1.45
N PHE A 77 -11.23 -8.74 0.96
CA PHE A 77 -12.62 -8.54 1.35
C PHE A 77 -13.42 -9.82 1.07
N SER A 78 -14.61 -9.92 1.64
CA SER A 78 -15.55 -11.00 1.34
C SER A 78 -16.29 -10.71 0.03
N GLY A 79 -16.25 -11.63 -0.92
CA GLY A 79 -17.08 -11.58 -2.12
C GLY A 79 -18.57 -11.76 -1.80
N SER A 80 -19.41 -11.74 -2.84
CA SER A 80 -20.87 -11.94 -2.73
C SER A 80 -21.24 -13.26 -2.04
N ASP A 81 -20.39 -14.28 -2.19
CA ASP A 81 -20.60 -15.63 -1.65
C ASP A 81 -19.96 -15.82 -0.26
N GLY A 82 -19.43 -14.75 0.33
CA GLY A 82 -18.70 -14.78 1.61
C GLY A 82 -17.28 -15.33 1.51
N ALA A 83 -16.86 -15.83 0.34
CA ALA A 83 -15.50 -16.30 0.10
C ALA A 83 -14.49 -15.13 0.12
N PRO A 84 -13.33 -15.29 0.79
CA PRO A 84 -12.30 -14.27 0.79
C PRO A 84 -11.68 -14.12 -0.60
N VAL A 85 -11.59 -12.89 -1.09
CA VAL A 85 -10.88 -12.60 -2.35
C VAL A 85 -9.38 -12.66 -2.10
N SER A 86 -8.68 -13.42 -2.95
CA SER A 86 -7.23 -13.53 -2.98
C SER A 86 -6.64 -12.93 -4.25
N VAL A 87 -5.44 -12.38 -4.13
CA VAL A 87 -4.67 -11.82 -5.24
C VAL A 87 -3.26 -12.40 -5.20
N ASP A 88 -2.84 -12.99 -6.32
CA ASP A 88 -1.48 -13.45 -6.55
C ASP A 88 -0.76 -12.48 -7.50
N VAL A 89 0.43 -12.04 -7.12
CA VAL A 89 1.26 -11.13 -7.91
C VAL A 89 2.54 -11.86 -8.31
N LYS A 90 2.75 -12.04 -9.62
CA LYS A 90 3.92 -12.74 -10.17
C LYS A 90 4.90 -11.80 -10.87
N GLU A 91 4.37 -10.72 -11.43
CA GLU A 91 5.11 -9.69 -12.16
C GLU A 91 4.63 -8.31 -11.68
N PHE A 92 5.47 -7.30 -11.82
CA PHE A 92 5.15 -5.96 -11.31
C PHE A 92 3.88 -5.35 -11.95
N ASP A 93 3.60 -5.69 -13.20
CA ASP A 93 2.38 -5.26 -13.90
C ASP A 93 1.09 -5.87 -13.30
N ASP A 94 1.16 -6.92 -12.49
CA ASP A 94 -0.02 -7.52 -11.85
C ASP A 94 -0.71 -6.59 -10.85
N PHE A 95 -0.02 -5.53 -10.39
CA PHE A 95 -0.64 -4.47 -9.62
C PHE A 95 -1.56 -3.56 -10.46
N HIS A 96 -1.53 -3.65 -11.80
CA HIS A 96 -2.37 -2.84 -12.67
C HIS A 96 -3.85 -3.29 -12.63
N PRO A 97 -4.82 -2.36 -12.61
CA PRO A 97 -6.25 -2.70 -12.58
C PRO A 97 -6.69 -3.68 -13.68
N ASP A 98 -6.17 -3.53 -14.89
CA ASP A 98 -6.50 -4.42 -16.01
C ASP A 98 -6.01 -5.86 -15.77
N ARG A 99 -4.81 -6.04 -15.20
CA ARG A 99 -4.28 -7.38 -14.86
C ARG A 99 -5.09 -8.02 -13.75
N LEU A 100 -5.49 -7.25 -12.74
CA LEU A 100 -6.36 -7.70 -11.66
C LEU A 100 -7.73 -8.14 -12.21
N PHE A 101 -8.31 -7.35 -13.12
CA PHE A 101 -9.57 -7.68 -13.78
C PHE A 101 -9.49 -9.00 -14.56
N ASP A 102 -8.33 -9.30 -15.13
CA ASP A 102 -8.13 -10.52 -15.90
C ASP A 102 -7.84 -11.77 -15.06
N ARG A 103 -7.14 -11.63 -13.93
CA ARG A 103 -6.62 -12.76 -13.14
C ARG A 103 -7.43 -13.11 -11.89
N VAL A 104 -8.16 -12.16 -11.30
CA VAL A 104 -8.87 -12.41 -10.02
C VAL A 104 -10.21 -13.09 -10.30
N GLU A 105 -10.46 -14.19 -9.61
CA GLU A 105 -11.61 -15.09 -9.81
C GLU A 105 -12.97 -14.36 -9.75
N ILE A 106 -13.12 -13.38 -8.85
CA ILE A 106 -14.37 -12.60 -8.74
C ILE A 106 -14.74 -11.90 -10.06
N PHE A 107 -13.75 -11.43 -10.83
CA PHE A 107 -14.00 -10.78 -12.12
C PHE A 107 -14.25 -11.77 -13.25
N GLU A 108 -13.79 -13.02 -13.16
CA GLU A 108 -14.16 -14.06 -14.12
C GLU A 108 -15.67 -14.31 -14.09
N SER A 109 -16.24 -14.46 -12.90
CA SER A 109 -17.68 -14.63 -12.68
C SER A 109 -18.47 -13.43 -13.22
N LEU A 110 -18.05 -12.20 -12.91
CA LEU A 110 -18.71 -10.98 -13.37
C LEU A 110 -18.60 -10.78 -14.90
N ARG A 111 -17.43 -11.09 -15.50
CA ARG A 111 -17.25 -11.08 -16.97
C ARG A 111 -18.13 -12.12 -17.66
N GLY A 112 -18.28 -13.30 -17.04
CA GLY A 112 -19.18 -14.35 -17.50
C GLY A 112 -20.63 -13.89 -17.49
N LEU A 113 -21.08 -13.27 -16.39
CA LEU A 113 -22.42 -12.72 -16.24
C LEU A 113 -22.70 -11.61 -17.26
N ARG A 114 -21.78 -10.65 -17.41
CA ARG A 114 -21.89 -9.58 -18.41
C ARG A 114 -22.03 -10.13 -19.83
N ARG A 115 -21.23 -11.14 -20.21
CA ARG A 115 -21.34 -11.80 -21.53
C ARG A 115 -22.71 -12.48 -21.71
N ARG A 116 -23.23 -13.14 -20.67
CA ARG A 116 -24.56 -13.77 -20.71
C ARG A 116 -25.70 -12.76 -20.84
N LEU A 117 -25.58 -11.58 -20.22
CA LEU A 117 -26.56 -10.49 -20.35
C LEU A 117 -26.56 -9.86 -21.75
N LEU A 118 -25.42 -9.83 -22.44
CA LEU A 118 -25.33 -9.35 -23.83
C LEU A 118 -25.87 -10.38 -24.85
N ASN A 119 -25.92 -11.65 -24.46
CA ASN A 119 -26.38 -12.76 -25.30
C ASN A 119 -27.89 -13.00 -25.12
N ARG A 120 -28.66 -12.77 -26.18
CA ARG A 120 -30.14 -12.89 -26.16
C ARG A 120 -30.66 -14.24 -25.69
N GLY A 121 -29.99 -15.34 -26.04
CA GLY A 121 -30.42 -16.69 -25.67
C GLY A 121 -30.18 -17.06 -24.19
N THR A 122 -29.32 -16.31 -23.49
CA THR A 122 -28.99 -16.53 -22.06
C THR A 122 -29.45 -15.39 -21.17
N PHE A 123 -30.11 -14.37 -21.76
CA PHE A 123 -30.48 -13.14 -21.07
C PHE A 123 -31.38 -13.40 -19.88
N ASP A 124 -32.47 -14.15 -20.04
CA ASP A 124 -33.47 -14.36 -18.98
C ASP A 124 -32.85 -15.01 -17.73
N GLN A 125 -31.99 -16.01 -17.91
CA GLN A 125 -31.28 -16.68 -16.80
C GLN A 125 -30.31 -15.75 -16.08
N ALA A 126 -29.55 -14.94 -16.83
CA ALA A 126 -28.62 -13.98 -16.24
C ALA A 126 -29.35 -12.81 -15.57
N ALA A 127 -30.49 -12.38 -16.12
CA ALA A 127 -31.33 -11.33 -15.55
C ALA A 127 -32.02 -11.81 -14.26
N ASP A 128 -32.36 -13.09 -14.12
CA ASP A 128 -32.86 -13.66 -12.86
C ASP A 128 -31.77 -13.65 -11.76
N GLU A 129 -30.52 -13.96 -12.12
CA GLU A 129 -29.37 -13.93 -11.20
C GLU A 129 -29.09 -12.53 -10.67
N VAL A 130 -29.04 -11.51 -11.55
CA VAL A 130 -28.88 -10.11 -11.15
C VAL A 130 -30.08 -9.62 -10.32
N ARG A 131 -31.31 -10.03 -10.69
CA ARG A 131 -32.50 -9.72 -9.88
C ARG A 131 -32.43 -10.30 -8.47
N GLY A 132 -31.78 -11.45 -8.29
CA GLY A 132 -31.51 -12.05 -6.99
C GLY A 132 -30.56 -11.22 -6.11
N TRP A 133 -29.69 -10.39 -6.70
CA TRP A 133 -28.83 -9.46 -5.96
C TRP A 133 -29.60 -8.19 -5.58
N THR A 134 -30.51 -7.75 -6.44
CA THR A 134 -31.36 -6.58 -6.23
C THR A 134 -32.68 -6.97 -5.56
N ALA A 135 -32.65 -7.38 -4.29
CA ALA A 135 -33.87 -7.44 -3.47
C ALA A 135 -34.32 -6.03 -3.01
N ALA A 136 -34.42 -5.12 -3.98
CA ALA A 136 -35.18 -3.87 -3.98
C ALA A 136 -35.07 -3.29 -5.41
N PRO A 137 -36.16 -2.91 -6.09
CA PRO A 137 -36.05 -2.20 -7.35
C PRO A 137 -35.26 -0.90 -7.13
N PRO A 138 -34.31 -0.55 -8.02
CA PRO A 138 -33.82 0.81 -8.07
C PRO A 138 -35.04 1.72 -8.28
N GLN A 139 -35.28 2.66 -7.37
CA GLN A 139 -36.15 3.78 -7.69
C GLN A 139 -35.49 4.46 -8.89
N ALA A 140 -36.19 4.45 -10.03
CA ALA A 140 -35.79 5.23 -11.19
C ALA A 140 -35.42 6.65 -10.71
N PRO A 141 -34.32 7.24 -11.20
CA PRO A 141 -33.99 8.62 -10.86
C PRO A 141 -35.23 9.48 -11.11
N ALA A 142 -35.68 10.19 -10.07
CA ALA A 142 -36.87 11.03 -10.14
C ALA A 142 -36.75 11.94 -11.37
N GLN A 143 -37.70 11.80 -12.29
CA GLN A 143 -37.82 12.72 -13.42
C GLN A 143 -37.83 14.16 -12.85
N PRO A 144 -36.96 15.06 -13.34
CA PRO A 144 -37.11 16.48 -13.05
C PRO A 144 -38.53 16.91 -13.42
N PRO A 145 -39.18 17.79 -12.64
CA PRO A 145 -40.51 18.26 -12.96
C PRO A 145 -40.54 18.79 -14.40
N PRO A 146 -41.61 18.52 -15.16
CA PRO A 146 -41.69 18.94 -16.56
C PRO A 146 -41.52 20.45 -16.64
N ALA A 147 -40.55 20.89 -17.46
CA ALA A 147 -40.41 22.29 -17.81
C ALA A 147 -41.69 22.78 -18.51
N PRO A 148 -42.12 24.03 -18.27
CA PRO A 148 -43.30 24.59 -18.91
C PRO A 148 -43.16 24.59 -20.44
N ALA A 149 -44.21 24.12 -21.10
CA ALA A 149 -44.29 23.93 -22.54
C ALA A 149 -44.01 25.21 -23.33
N ALA A 150 -42.94 25.17 -24.13
CA ALA A 150 -42.69 26.12 -25.21
C ALA A 150 -42.51 25.40 -26.57
N ALA A 151 -43.10 24.21 -26.73
CA ALA A 151 -42.98 23.40 -27.95
C ALA A 151 -44.22 23.40 -28.85
N ASN A 152 -45.33 24.04 -28.45
CA ASN A 152 -46.59 24.01 -29.23
C ASN A 152 -46.69 25.11 -30.31
N ALA A 153 -45.56 25.70 -30.73
CA ALA A 153 -45.56 26.75 -31.76
C ALA A 153 -45.35 26.21 -33.19
N LEU A 154 -44.80 25.01 -33.35
CA LEU A 154 -44.60 24.37 -34.66
C LEU A 154 -45.75 23.41 -35.04
N GLU A 155 -46.50 22.89 -34.07
CA GLU A 155 -47.62 21.97 -34.32
C GLU A 155 -48.87 22.72 -34.81
N ASN A 156 -49.08 23.95 -34.35
CA ASN A 156 -50.22 24.79 -34.77
C ASN A 156 -50.05 25.43 -36.17
N LEU A 157 -48.92 25.23 -36.86
CA LEU A 157 -48.68 25.76 -38.21
C LEU A 157 -48.87 24.71 -39.32
N PHE A 158 -49.08 23.44 -38.97
CA PHE A 158 -49.30 22.35 -39.93
C PHE A 158 -50.78 21.97 -40.14
N GLU A 159 -51.71 22.59 -39.41
CA GLU A 159 -53.15 22.34 -39.55
C GLU A 159 -53.82 23.03 -40.76
N ASP A 160 -53.13 23.92 -41.48
CA ASP A 160 -53.76 24.74 -42.54
C ASP A 160 -53.37 24.35 -43.98
N THR A 161 -52.90 23.12 -44.21
CA THR A 161 -52.87 22.53 -45.56
C THR A 161 -53.68 21.25 -45.56
N GLY A 162 -54.93 21.35 -46.01
CA GLY A 162 -55.92 20.28 -46.12
C GLY A 162 -55.52 19.14 -47.06
N LEU A 163 -54.56 18.32 -46.64
CA LEU A 163 -54.25 17.02 -47.21
C LEU A 163 -54.59 15.96 -46.17
N VAL A 164 -55.80 15.42 -46.26
CA VAL A 164 -56.24 14.28 -45.45
C VAL A 164 -55.37 13.07 -45.82
N PRO A 165 -54.58 12.48 -44.90
CA PRO A 165 -53.87 11.24 -45.18
C PRO A 165 -54.91 10.14 -45.44
N ARG A 166 -54.90 9.58 -46.63
CA ARG A 166 -55.77 8.46 -47.00
C ARG A 166 -55.34 7.25 -46.18
N GLU A 167 -56.15 6.84 -45.21
CA GLU A 167 -55.86 5.67 -44.39
C GLU A 167 -55.61 4.46 -45.29
N ALA A 168 -54.41 3.89 -45.18
CA ALA A 168 -54.08 2.63 -45.83
C ALA A 168 -54.98 1.54 -45.22
N GLY A 169 -55.76 0.86 -46.05
CA GLY A 169 -56.70 -0.15 -45.59
C GLY A 169 -56.04 -1.28 -44.77
N PRO A 170 -56.82 -2.02 -43.97
CA PRO A 170 -56.35 -3.07 -43.06
C PRO A 170 -55.53 -4.17 -43.74
N GLU A 171 -55.62 -4.30 -45.06
CA GLU A 171 -54.88 -5.24 -45.89
C GLU A 171 -53.40 -4.86 -46.05
N TRP A 172 -53.07 -3.55 -46.10
CA TRP A 172 -51.70 -3.06 -46.17
C TRP A 172 -50.98 -3.25 -44.81
N ASN A 173 -51.68 -2.98 -43.70
CA ASN A 173 -51.14 -3.24 -42.36
C ASN A 173 -50.88 -4.73 -42.09
N ARG A 174 -51.60 -5.63 -42.76
CA ARG A 174 -51.35 -7.08 -42.71
C ARG A 174 -50.14 -7.46 -43.57
N PHE A 175 -50.01 -6.92 -44.78
CA PHE A 175 -48.90 -7.19 -45.68
C PHE A 175 -47.55 -6.66 -45.15
N ILE A 176 -47.52 -5.49 -44.49
CA ILE A 176 -46.32 -4.98 -43.80
C ILE A 176 -45.93 -5.90 -42.65
N ARG A 177 -46.90 -6.40 -41.88
CA ARG A 177 -46.62 -7.30 -40.76
C ARG A 177 -46.10 -8.67 -41.24
N ASP A 178 -46.67 -9.20 -42.30
CA ASP A 178 -46.30 -10.50 -42.88
C ASP A 178 -44.90 -10.47 -43.53
N THR A 179 -44.61 -9.39 -44.28
CA THR A 179 -43.35 -9.22 -45.02
C THR A 179 -42.17 -8.86 -44.10
N VAL A 180 -42.42 -8.15 -43.01
CA VAL A 180 -41.36 -7.68 -42.10
C VAL A 180 -41.20 -8.61 -40.90
N SER A 181 -42.14 -9.54 -40.61
CA SER A 181 -42.04 -10.48 -39.49
C SER A 181 -40.79 -11.37 -39.49
N SER A 182 -40.23 -11.66 -40.67
CA SER A 182 -38.98 -12.42 -40.83
C SER A 182 -37.72 -11.60 -40.55
N TYR A 183 -37.85 -10.27 -40.40
CA TYR A 183 -36.76 -9.30 -40.25
C TYR A 183 -36.95 -8.34 -39.05
N VAL A 184 -38.05 -8.43 -38.29
CA VAL A 184 -38.15 -7.77 -36.98
C VAL A 184 -37.28 -8.53 -36.00
N VAL A 185 -36.01 -8.13 -35.96
CA VAL A 185 -35.12 -8.41 -34.83
C VAL A 185 -35.83 -7.82 -33.60
N PRO A 186 -36.25 -8.63 -32.60
CA PRO A 186 -36.79 -8.07 -31.36
C PRO A 186 -35.77 -7.08 -30.81
N GLY A 187 -36.18 -5.85 -30.56
CA GLY A 187 -35.31 -4.85 -29.94
C GLY A 187 -34.72 -5.41 -28.65
N ALA A 188 -33.47 -5.08 -28.34
CA ALA A 188 -32.91 -5.37 -27.03
C ALA A 188 -33.91 -4.90 -25.95
N ASP A 189 -34.16 -5.73 -24.94
CA ASP A 189 -35.01 -5.32 -23.82
C ASP A 189 -34.38 -4.04 -23.22
N PRO A 190 -35.13 -2.93 -23.03
CA PRO A 190 -34.58 -1.71 -22.44
C PRO A 190 -33.93 -1.95 -21.06
N ARG A 191 -34.26 -3.05 -20.37
CA ARG A 191 -33.66 -3.46 -19.10
C ARG A 191 -32.30 -4.13 -19.24
N GLN A 192 -31.92 -4.56 -20.45
CA GLN A 192 -30.61 -5.15 -20.71
C GLN A 192 -29.50 -4.17 -20.34
N ASP A 193 -29.65 -2.90 -20.73
CA ASP A 193 -28.69 -1.84 -20.40
C ASP A 193 -28.63 -1.59 -18.88
N GLU A 194 -29.77 -1.65 -18.18
CA GLU A 194 -29.83 -1.51 -16.72
C GLU A 194 -29.09 -2.65 -16.00
N TYR A 195 -29.29 -3.90 -16.42
CA TYR A 195 -28.60 -5.05 -15.81
C TYR A 195 -27.11 -5.07 -16.13
N VAL A 196 -26.72 -4.70 -17.37
CA VAL A 196 -25.30 -4.54 -17.73
C VAL A 196 -24.67 -3.44 -16.88
N ALA A 197 -25.34 -2.30 -16.71
CA ALA A 197 -24.87 -1.21 -15.85
C ALA A 197 -24.73 -1.66 -14.39
N CYS A 198 -25.64 -2.50 -13.88
CA CYS A 198 -25.54 -3.08 -12.53
C CYS A 198 -24.29 -3.95 -12.38
N VAL A 199 -23.99 -4.82 -13.36
CA VAL A 199 -22.78 -5.65 -13.35
C VAL A 199 -21.52 -4.80 -13.48
N ASP A 200 -21.51 -3.80 -14.35
CA ASP A 200 -20.38 -2.87 -14.50
C ASP A 200 -20.13 -2.06 -13.21
N ALA A 201 -21.19 -1.68 -12.49
CA ALA A 201 -21.09 -1.06 -11.17
C ALA A 201 -20.52 -2.02 -10.12
N ALA A 202 -20.93 -3.28 -10.12
CA ALA A 202 -20.38 -4.32 -9.23
C ALA A 202 -18.89 -4.55 -9.51
N ILE A 203 -18.49 -4.67 -10.78
CA ILE A 203 -17.07 -4.76 -11.19
C ILE A 203 -16.29 -3.56 -10.65
N SER A 204 -16.81 -2.35 -10.87
CA SER A 204 -16.16 -1.11 -10.42
C SER A 204 -16.02 -1.04 -8.90
N GLN A 205 -17.02 -1.51 -8.15
CA GLN A 205 -16.99 -1.54 -6.68
C GLN A 205 -16.00 -2.59 -6.16
N SER A 206 -15.98 -3.80 -6.73
CA SER A 206 -15.03 -4.84 -6.38
C SER A 206 -13.59 -4.42 -6.68
N MET A 207 -13.35 -3.77 -7.83
CA MET A 207 -12.03 -3.23 -8.16
C MET A 207 -11.61 -2.14 -7.17
N ARG A 208 -12.52 -1.22 -6.82
CA ARG A 208 -12.24 -0.20 -5.80
C ARG A 208 -11.89 -0.83 -4.46
N ALA A 209 -12.59 -1.90 -4.06
CA ALA A 209 -12.31 -2.60 -2.82
C ALA A 209 -10.91 -3.22 -2.79
N ILE A 210 -10.47 -3.86 -3.89
CA ILE A 210 -9.10 -4.39 -4.02
C ILE A 210 -8.06 -3.27 -3.91
N LEU A 211 -8.21 -2.23 -4.74
CA LEU A 211 -7.20 -1.15 -4.85
C LEU A 211 -7.10 -0.26 -3.60
N HIS A 212 -8.15 -0.24 -2.77
CA HIS A 212 -8.18 0.50 -1.50
C HIS A 212 -7.97 -0.39 -0.28
N ASP A 213 -7.73 -1.68 -0.47
CA ASP A 213 -7.36 -2.55 0.62
C ASP A 213 -5.98 -2.13 1.17
N PRO A 214 -5.86 -1.92 2.50
CA PRO A 214 -4.62 -1.42 3.07
C PRO A 214 -3.48 -2.43 3.04
N ASP A 215 -3.75 -3.75 2.98
CA ASP A 215 -2.69 -4.76 2.81
C ASP A 215 -2.19 -4.78 1.36
N PHE A 216 -3.11 -4.68 0.39
CA PHE A 216 -2.76 -4.55 -1.03
C PHE A 216 -1.89 -3.32 -1.29
N GLN A 217 -2.32 -2.14 -0.81
CA GLN A 217 -1.57 -0.90 -0.96
C GLN A 217 -0.20 -0.95 -0.28
N ARG A 218 -0.07 -1.66 0.86
CA ARG A 218 1.20 -1.79 1.57
C ARG A 218 2.22 -2.59 0.76
N VAL A 219 1.81 -3.72 0.20
CA VAL A 219 2.69 -4.56 -0.62
C VAL A 219 3.03 -3.86 -1.94
N GLU A 220 2.03 -3.26 -2.61
CA GLU A 220 2.24 -2.49 -3.83
C GLU A 220 3.20 -1.30 -3.61
N ALA A 221 3.03 -0.55 -2.51
CA ALA A 221 3.92 0.55 -2.15
C ALA A 221 5.35 0.07 -1.84
N ALA A 222 5.50 -1.09 -1.20
CA ALA A 222 6.80 -1.70 -0.95
C ALA A 222 7.53 -2.01 -2.27
N TRP A 223 6.86 -2.69 -3.20
CA TRP A 223 7.43 -3.02 -4.52
C TRP A 223 7.67 -1.80 -5.40
N ARG A 224 6.79 -0.79 -5.36
CA ARG A 224 7.04 0.50 -6.02
C ARG A 224 8.23 1.22 -5.42
N GLY A 225 8.43 1.17 -4.11
CA GLY A 225 9.60 1.72 -3.43
C GLY A 225 10.89 1.03 -3.87
N VAL A 226 10.88 -0.31 -3.95
CA VAL A 226 12.01 -1.08 -4.47
C VAL A 226 12.28 -0.75 -5.94
N SER A 227 11.22 -0.69 -6.77
CA SER A 227 11.32 -0.29 -8.18
C SER A 227 11.96 1.09 -8.32
N LEU A 228 11.56 2.06 -7.49
CA LEU A 228 12.18 3.38 -7.46
C LEU A 228 13.66 3.29 -7.09
N LEU A 229 14.03 2.50 -6.08
CA LEU A 229 15.43 2.34 -5.66
C LEU A 229 16.30 1.75 -6.78
N VAL A 230 15.88 0.64 -7.40
CA VAL A 230 16.69 -0.01 -8.46
C VAL A 230 16.81 0.82 -9.74
N HIS A 231 15.81 1.66 -10.03
CA HIS A 231 15.86 2.55 -11.21
C HIS A 231 16.61 3.86 -10.96
N ARG A 232 16.79 4.27 -9.69
CA ARG A 232 17.47 5.52 -9.31
C ARG A 232 18.88 5.32 -8.81
N LEU A 233 19.19 4.14 -8.29
CA LEU A 233 20.53 3.78 -7.84
C LEU A 233 21.27 3.05 -8.95
N GLU A 234 22.45 3.54 -9.30
CA GLU A 234 23.39 2.83 -10.16
C GLU A 234 24.05 1.72 -9.35
N THR A 235 23.42 0.55 -9.31
CA THR A 235 23.95 -0.63 -8.61
C THR A 235 25.04 -1.28 -9.45
N ASP A 236 26.18 -1.54 -8.82
CA ASP A 236 27.35 -2.12 -9.45
C ASP A 236 28.16 -2.94 -8.42
N SER A 237 29.44 -3.22 -8.72
CA SER A 237 30.30 -3.93 -7.78
C SER A 237 30.56 -3.18 -6.46
N SER A 238 30.35 -1.86 -6.45
CA SER A 238 30.53 -0.95 -5.31
C SER A 238 29.25 -0.65 -4.55
N LEU A 239 28.07 -0.63 -5.20
CA LEU A 239 26.77 -0.41 -4.54
C LEU A 239 25.83 -1.60 -4.76
N GLN A 240 25.44 -2.26 -3.68
CA GLN A 240 24.61 -3.47 -3.73
C GLN A 240 23.36 -3.33 -2.86
N LEU A 241 22.20 -3.68 -3.42
CA LEU A 241 20.92 -3.67 -2.72
C LEU A 241 20.46 -5.11 -2.44
N PHE A 242 19.97 -5.34 -1.22
CA PHE A 242 19.46 -6.64 -0.80
C PHE A 242 18.09 -6.47 -0.15
N LEU A 243 17.16 -7.39 -0.42
CA LEU A 243 15.85 -7.44 0.23
C LEU A 243 15.83 -8.55 1.29
N LEU A 244 15.19 -8.26 2.41
CA LEU A 244 14.85 -9.23 3.45
C LEU A 244 13.34 -9.20 3.70
N ASP A 245 12.66 -10.27 3.27
CA ASP A 245 11.23 -10.46 3.48
C ASP A 245 10.92 -10.78 4.95
N LEU A 246 10.35 -9.80 5.63
CA LEU A 246 10.09 -9.83 7.06
C LEU A 246 8.86 -8.99 7.39
N SER A 247 7.83 -9.61 7.95
CA SER A 247 6.68 -8.88 8.47
C SER A 247 7.04 -8.11 9.75
N ARG A 248 6.28 -7.05 10.08
CA ARG A 248 6.49 -6.28 11.32
C ARG A 248 6.39 -7.15 12.58
N HIS A 249 5.49 -8.13 12.58
CA HIS A 249 5.36 -9.06 13.68
C HIS A 249 6.60 -9.96 13.81
N GLU A 250 7.12 -10.47 12.70
CA GLU A 250 8.36 -11.26 12.69
C GLU A 250 9.58 -10.43 13.09
N LEU A 251 9.62 -9.13 12.75
CA LEU A 251 10.66 -8.22 13.23
C LEU A 251 10.64 -8.09 14.76
N ALA A 252 9.45 -7.85 15.33
CA ALA A 252 9.29 -7.72 16.77
C ALA A 252 9.60 -9.02 17.51
N ALA A 253 9.11 -10.15 16.99
CA ALA A 253 9.36 -11.47 17.56
C ALA A 253 10.83 -11.90 17.41
N GLY A 254 11.45 -11.63 16.27
CA GLY A 254 12.83 -11.99 15.96
C GLY A 254 13.88 -11.18 16.71
N LEU A 255 13.47 -10.11 17.41
CA LEU A 255 14.26 -9.34 18.36
C LEU A 255 13.75 -9.49 19.80
N ALA A 256 12.73 -10.32 20.04
CA ALA A 256 12.21 -10.58 21.38
C ALA A 256 13.23 -11.42 22.18
N GLY A 257 13.27 -11.21 23.49
CA GLY A 257 14.29 -11.79 24.38
C GLY A 257 14.85 -10.76 25.35
N ASP A 258 15.61 -11.25 26.34
CA ASP A 258 16.26 -10.39 27.33
C ASP A 258 17.50 -9.70 26.74
N ASP A 259 18.27 -10.42 25.92
CA ASP A 259 19.41 -9.89 25.15
C ASP A 259 19.11 -9.93 23.65
N VAL A 260 19.41 -8.83 22.97
CA VAL A 260 19.29 -8.71 21.50
C VAL A 260 20.32 -9.61 20.81
N SER A 261 21.47 -9.85 21.44
CA SER A 261 22.59 -10.62 20.87
C SER A 261 22.23 -12.09 20.60
N ASP A 262 21.32 -12.67 21.39
CA ASP A 262 20.89 -14.07 21.23
C ASP A 262 19.81 -14.24 20.14
N SER A 263 19.23 -13.14 19.68
CA SER A 263 18.07 -13.11 18.81
C SER A 263 18.37 -13.61 17.39
N ALA A 264 17.37 -14.19 16.72
CA ALA A 264 17.53 -14.77 15.39
C ALA A 264 17.99 -13.74 14.34
N LEU A 265 17.49 -12.50 14.44
CA LEU A 265 17.85 -11.42 13.52
C LEU A 265 19.25 -10.87 13.79
N TYR A 266 19.73 -10.90 15.03
CA TYR A 266 21.11 -10.56 15.35
C TYR A 266 22.10 -11.52 14.70
N LYS A 267 21.85 -12.83 14.79
CA LYS A 267 22.69 -13.85 14.13
C LYS A 267 22.72 -13.67 12.61
N LEU A 268 21.57 -13.33 12.02
CA LEU A 268 21.45 -13.09 10.58
C LEU A 268 22.21 -11.83 10.13
N ILE A 269 22.02 -10.71 10.83
CA ILE A 269 22.49 -9.40 10.38
C ILE A 269 23.94 -9.16 10.83
N VAL A 270 24.29 -9.53 12.07
CA VAL A 270 25.60 -9.23 12.69
C VAL A 270 26.54 -10.43 12.59
N GLU A 271 26.20 -11.59 13.15
CA GLU A 271 27.15 -12.72 13.22
C GLU A 271 27.55 -13.26 11.84
N LYS A 272 26.57 -13.44 10.94
CA LYS A 272 26.83 -13.92 9.57
C LYS A 272 27.55 -12.91 8.68
N THR A 273 27.66 -11.64 9.08
CA THR A 273 28.39 -10.63 8.31
C THR A 273 29.64 -10.18 9.05
N VAL A 274 29.51 -9.40 10.10
CA VAL A 274 30.61 -8.87 10.90
C VAL A 274 31.39 -9.99 11.59
N GLY A 275 30.69 -11.03 12.06
CA GLY A 275 31.30 -12.17 12.77
C GLY A 275 31.97 -13.22 11.87
N THR A 276 31.82 -13.13 10.54
CA THR A 276 32.33 -14.14 9.61
C THR A 276 33.54 -13.61 8.83
N PRO A 277 34.74 -14.22 8.96
CA PRO A 277 35.92 -13.79 8.21
C PRO A 277 35.67 -13.77 6.70
N GLY A 278 35.94 -12.63 6.06
CA GLY A 278 35.76 -12.44 4.61
C GLY A 278 34.34 -12.07 4.17
N ALA A 279 33.36 -12.03 5.08
CA ALA A 279 32.06 -11.47 4.77
C ALA A 279 32.11 -9.94 4.77
N LYS A 280 31.30 -9.33 3.89
CA LYS A 280 31.22 -7.87 3.74
C LYS A 280 30.16 -7.34 4.71
N PRO A 281 30.45 -6.34 5.56
CA PRO A 281 29.47 -5.78 6.48
C PRO A 281 28.34 -5.05 5.73
N TRP A 282 27.23 -4.80 6.42
CA TRP A 282 26.19 -3.91 5.92
C TRP A 282 26.62 -2.45 6.09
N SER A 283 26.25 -1.60 5.14
CA SER A 283 26.53 -0.16 5.19
C SER A 283 25.32 0.65 5.65
N ALA A 284 24.11 0.17 5.35
CA ALA A 284 22.87 0.74 5.84
C ALA A 284 21.79 -0.35 5.96
N LEU A 285 20.97 -0.23 6.99
CA LEU A 285 19.77 -1.05 7.19
C LEU A 285 18.55 -0.15 7.01
N VAL A 286 17.65 -0.54 6.11
CA VAL A 286 16.43 0.22 5.78
C VAL A 286 15.22 -0.63 6.15
N GLY A 287 14.42 -0.18 7.10
CA GLY A 287 13.15 -0.79 7.45
C GLY A 287 11.99 -0.12 6.74
N ASN A 288 11.30 -0.86 5.87
CA ASN A 288 10.01 -0.47 5.33
C ASN A 288 8.88 -0.67 6.37
N PHE A 289 9.03 0.01 7.51
CA PHE A 289 8.11 -0.02 8.64
C PHE A 289 7.87 1.40 9.14
N VAL A 290 6.65 1.64 9.61
CA VAL A 290 6.24 2.92 10.19
C VAL A 290 6.11 2.77 11.70
N PHE A 291 6.90 3.54 12.44
CA PHE A 291 6.90 3.55 13.90
C PHE A 291 6.05 4.69 14.43
N GLY A 292 5.19 4.43 15.42
CA GLY A 292 4.35 5.43 16.07
C GLY A 292 4.81 5.78 17.49
N PRO A 293 4.04 6.61 18.21
CA PRO A 293 4.34 6.98 19.60
C PRO A 293 3.97 5.89 20.61
N SER A 294 3.84 4.63 20.18
CA SER A 294 3.45 3.52 21.06
C SER A 294 4.65 3.04 21.89
N ASP A 295 4.36 2.43 23.04
CA ASP A 295 5.40 1.83 23.89
C ASP A 295 6.11 0.68 23.16
N ALA A 296 5.34 -0.20 22.54
CA ALA A 296 5.88 -1.32 21.77
C ALA A 296 6.86 -0.84 20.68
N ASP A 297 6.56 0.28 20.02
CA ASP A 297 7.45 0.88 19.02
C ASP A 297 8.71 1.48 19.63
N ALA A 298 8.61 2.14 20.78
CA ALA A 298 9.78 2.67 21.48
C ALA A 298 10.74 1.55 21.91
N GLN A 299 10.21 0.45 22.46
CA GLN A 299 11.00 -0.72 22.84
C GLN A 299 11.65 -1.40 21.62
N LEU A 300 10.89 -1.56 20.53
CA LEU A 300 11.41 -2.15 19.30
C LEU A 300 12.51 -1.28 18.68
N LEU A 301 12.34 0.04 18.64
CA LEU A 301 13.38 0.98 18.18
C LEU A 301 14.63 0.91 19.06
N GLY A 302 14.49 0.76 20.38
CA GLY A 302 15.63 0.58 21.28
C GLY A 302 16.42 -0.70 20.97
N ARG A 303 15.73 -1.81 20.72
CA ARG A 303 16.36 -3.09 20.30
C ARG A 303 17.04 -2.97 18.93
N LEU A 304 16.39 -2.28 17.98
CA LEU A 304 16.95 -2.01 16.65
C LEU A 304 18.18 -1.10 16.71
N ALA A 305 18.20 -0.11 17.61
CA ALA A 305 19.36 0.75 17.81
C ALA A 305 20.58 -0.06 18.29
N LYS A 306 20.37 -1.00 19.21
CA LYS A 306 21.43 -1.93 19.65
C LYS A 306 21.93 -2.82 18.51
N LEU A 307 21.01 -3.42 17.75
CA LEU A 307 21.34 -4.22 16.56
C LEU A 307 22.14 -3.40 15.53
N ALA A 308 21.72 -2.18 15.24
CA ALA A 308 22.37 -1.26 14.30
C ALA A 308 23.78 -0.86 14.75
N ALA A 309 23.95 -0.58 16.04
CA ALA A 309 25.24 -0.26 16.63
C ALA A 309 26.22 -1.44 16.48
N ASP A 310 25.78 -2.66 16.82
CA ASP A 310 26.62 -3.87 16.74
C ASP A 310 26.88 -4.30 15.28
N ALA A 311 25.95 -4.02 14.36
CA ALA A 311 26.15 -4.21 12.92
C ALA A 311 27.12 -3.18 12.31
N GLY A 312 27.36 -2.05 12.99
CA GLY A 312 28.11 -0.93 12.45
C GLY A 312 27.40 -0.22 11.29
N ALA A 313 26.06 -0.28 11.23
CA ALA A 313 25.25 0.25 10.14
C ALA A 313 24.02 0.99 10.68
N PRO A 314 23.72 2.22 10.21
CA PRO A 314 22.54 2.95 10.65
C PRO A 314 21.24 2.23 10.24
N TRP A 315 20.24 2.30 11.12
CA TRP A 315 18.87 1.88 10.82
C TRP A 315 18.01 3.07 10.39
N LEU A 316 17.43 2.99 9.20
CA LEU A 316 16.56 4.00 8.60
C LEU A 316 15.14 3.45 8.48
N ALA A 317 14.15 4.15 9.04
CA ALA A 317 12.74 3.76 8.93
C ALA A 317 11.82 4.97 8.97
N ALA A 318 10.55 4.77 8.64
CA ALA A 318 9.56 5.83 8.64
C ALA A 318 9.01 6.10 10.05
N ALA A 319 8.82 7.37 10.38
CA ALA A 319 8.11 7.82 11.57
C ALA A 319 6.68 8.20 11.21
N HIS A 320 5.70 7.70 11.97
CA HIS A 320 4.32 8.15 11.87
C HIS A 320 4.24 9.60 12.36
N GLY A 321 3.49 10.45 11.67
CA GLY A 321 3.40 11.87 12.04
C GLY A 321 2.84 12.12 13.44
N SER A 322 2.12 11.17 14.04
CA SER A 322 1.72 11.23 15.46
C SER A 322 2.90 11.32 16.44
N ILE A 323 4.11 10.90 16.06
CA ILE A 323 5.33 11.07 16.88
C ILE A 323 5.63 12.55 17.13
N VAL A 324 5.33 13.41 16.16
CA VAL A 324 5.56 14.85 16.25
C VAL A 324 4.29 15.64 16.54
N GLY A 325 3.14 14.98 16.65
CA GLY A 325 1.85 15.63 16.88
C GLY A 325 1.06 15.96 15.62
N CYS A 326 1.45 15.40 14.48
CA CYS A 326 0.85 15.68 13.17
C CYS A 326 0.42 14.38 12.48
N PRO A 327 -0.75 13.81 12.83
CA PRO A 327 -1.20 12.54 12.22
C PRO A 327 -1.34 12.61 10.70
N ASP A 328 -1.81 13.74 10.16
CA ASP A 328 -1.92 13.98 8.72
C ASP A 328 -1.32 15.36 8.35
N PRO A 329 -0.12 15.41 7.75
CA PRO A 329 0.52 16.67 7.38
C PRO A 329 -0.25 17.47 6.32
N ARG A 330 -1.21 16.85 5.62
CA ARG A 330 -2.07 17.57 4.66
C ARG A 330 -3.16 18.38 5.37
N GLN A 331 -3.52 18.00 6.59
CA GLN A 331 -4.53 18.69 7.41
C GLN A 331 -3.90 19.74 8.30
N THR A 332 -2.68 19.50 8.79
CA THR A 332 -1.90 20.42 9.62
C THR A 332 -0.56 20.75 8.94
N PRO A 333 -0.56 21.58 7.88
CA PRO A 333 0.65 21.87 7.13
C PRO A 333 1.62 22.79 7.89
N GLU A 334 1.12 23.57 8.85
CA GLU A 334 1.92 24.47 9.66
C GLU A 334 2.58 23.70 10.80
N PHE A 335 3.91 23.77 10.87
CA PHE A 335 4.71 23.08 11.89
C PHE A 335 4.37 23.53 13.32
N ASP A 336 3.98 24.79 13.50
CA ASP A 336 3.66 25.34 14.82
C ASP A 336 2.39 24.73 15.43
N ASP A 337 1.53 24.13 14.61
CA ASP A 337 0.32 23.43 15.04
C ASP A 337 0.60 22.01 15.57
N TRP A 338 1.84 21.52 15.40
CA TRP A 338 2.20 20.15 15.72
C TRP A 338 2.42 19.99 17.24
N GLN A 339 1.46 19.36 17.91
CA GLN A 339 1.50 19.15 19.35
C GLN A 339 2.08 17.78 19.68
N ALA A 340 3.35 17.75 20.07
CA ALA A 340 4.06 16.52 20.41
C ALA A 340 3.28 15.65 21.41
N PRO A 341 3.28 14.31 21.25
CA PRO A 341 2.63 13.40 22.18
C PRO A 341 3.23 13.50 23.60
N ALA A 342 2.49 13.00 24.59
CA ALA A 342 2.76 13.14 26.02
C ALA A 342 4.22 12.85 26.42
N ALA A 343 4.71 13.57 27.44
CA ALA A 343 6.09 13.54 27.95
C ALA A 343 6.66 12.14 28.19
N ALA A 344 5.82 11.17 28.55
CA ALA A 344 6.21 9.79 28.80
C ALA A 344 6.85 9.09 27.57
N TRP A 345 6.48 9.42 26.33
CA TRP A 345 7.12 8.84 25.15
C TRP A 345 8.51 9.48 24.90
N GLN A 346 8.63 10.78 25.12
CA GLN A 346 9.88 11.52 24.93
C GLN A 346 10.98 11.08 25.91
N GLU A 347 10.61 10.80 27.17
CA GLU A 347 11.54 10.30 28.19
C GLU A 347 12.04 8.88 27.88
N ARG A 348 11.23 8.06 27.20
CA ARG A 348 11.55 6.65 26.89
C ARG A 348 12.33 6.50 25.59
N CYS A 349 12.06 7.36 24.61
CA CYS A 349 12.83 7.47 23.37
C CYS A 349 14.09 8.31 23.53
N ALA A 350 14.46 8.73 24.75
CA ALA A 350 15.62 9.58 25.03
C ALA A 350 16.98 8.87 24.83
N CYS A 351 17.21 8.30 23.65
CA CYS A 351 18.45 8.52 22.92
C CYS A 351 18.23 9.75 22.02
N HIS A 352 18.36 10.94 22.62
CA HIS A 352 18.46 12.26 21.97
C HIS A 352 17.62 12.49 20.70
N MET A 353 16.34 12.81 20.87
CA MET A 353 15.58 13.51 19.83
C MET A 353 16.06 14.97 19.80
N VAL A 354 17.04 15.27 18.95
CA VAL A 354 17.58 16.64 18.77
C VAL A 354 16.52 17.50 18.08
N ARG A 355 15.67 18.17 18.87
CA ARG A 355 14.86 19.30 18.40
C ARG A 355 15.76 20.53 18.30
N GLY A 356 16.20 20.86 17.08
CA GLY A 356 16.85 22.13 16.80
C GLY A 356 15.89 23.30 17.04
N ARG A 357 15.96 23.95 18.21
CA ARG A 357 15.36 25.27 18.39
C ARG A 357 16.26 26.31 17.72
N ALA A 358 15.86 26.80 16.56
CA ALA A 358 16.35 28.08 16.06
C ALA A 358 15.83 29.18 17.01
N ARG A 359 16.60 29.51 18.05
CA ARG A 359 16.45 30.80 18.73
C ARG A 359 17.41 31.77 18.08
N SER A 360 16.86 32.72 17.33
CA SER A 360 17.55 33.95 16.96
C SER A 360 18.03 34.64 18.24
N SER A 361 19.34 34.85 18.37
CA SER A 361 19.91 35.75 19.37
C SER A 361 20.64 36.87 18.65
N PRO A 362 20.32 38.15 18.90
CA PRO A 362 21.17 39.24 18.50
C PRO A 362 22.25 39.48 19.57
N SER A 363 23.49 39.53 19.11
CA SER A 363 24.66 40.18 19.74
C SER A 363 25.51 39.42 20.77
N ASN A 364 26.80 39.41 20.41
CA ASN A 364 28.05 39.49 21.17
C ASN A 364 28.24 38.73 22.49
N SER A 365 29.19 37.78 22.39
CA SER A 365 30.05 37.22 23.43
C SER A 365 29.37 36.60 24.64
N THR A 366 29.64 35.31 24.90
CA THR A 366 30.12 34.76 26.18
C THR A 366 30.29 33.25 26.04
N SER A 367 31.40 32.73 26.55
CA SER A 367 31.75 31.32 26.73
C SER A 367 30.63 30.51 27.42
N TRP A 368 30.41 29.26 27.03
CA TRP A 368 29.52 28.34 27.73
C TRP A 368 30.32 27.23 28.42
N ARG A 369 30.23 27.21 29.76
CA ARG A 369 30.74 26.12 30.61
C ARG A 369 29.83 24.91 30.51
N ALA A 370 30.45 23.73 30.53
CA ALA A 370 29.80 22.46 30.77
C ALA A 370 29.18 22.45 32.19
N THR A 371 27.94 22.00 32.30
CA THR A 371 27.41 21.46 33.54
C THR A 371 27.12 19.99 33.32
N ASP A 372 27.90 19.17 34.01
CA ASP A 372 27.78 17.72 34.14
C ASP A 372 26.37 17.29 34.54
N ALA A 373 25.93 16.19 33.92
CA ALA A 373 24.91 15.31 34.47
C ALA A 373 25.30 13.86 34.19
N THR A 374 26.34 13.39 34.86
CA THR A 374 26.49 11.97 35.20
C THR A 374 25.33 11.55 36.09
N LYS A 375 24.49 10.60 35.65
CA LYS A 375 23.71 9.71 36.54
C LYS A 375 23.24 8.44 35.81
N THR A 376 24.10 7.42 35.91
CA THR A 376 23.82 6.04 36.35
C THR A 376 22.54 5.36 35.86
N CYS A 377 22.71 4.33 35.01
CA CYS A 377 21.76 3.22 34.90
C CYS A 377 22.52 1.93 35.26
N CYS A 378 22.61 1.65 36.56
CA CYS A 378 23.07 0.37 37.10
C CYS A 378 22.35 0.18 38.44
N GLY A 379 21.53 -0.86 38.56
CA GLY A 379 20.78 -1.12 39.78
C GLY A 379 19.72 -2.21 39.65
N ALA A 380 20.16 -3.44 39.43
CA ALA A 380 19.43 -4.62 39.90
C ALA A 380 19.74 -4.81 41.39
N THR A 381 18.71 -4.98 42.25
CA THR A 381 18.69 -5.89 43.42
C THR A 381 17.36 -5.81 44.19
N ALA A 382 16.72 -6.98 44.29
CA ALA A 382 16.05 -7.60 45.44
C ALA A 382 15.52 -6.77 46.64
N GLY A 383 14.28 -7.11 47.04
CA GLY A 383 13.92 -7.42 48.43
C GLY A 383 13.16 -6.35 49.23
N PHE A 384 11.83 -6.48 49.32
CA PHE A 384 11.13 -6.98 50.52
C PHE A 384 9.71 -7.41 50.17
#